data_AF-A0A0R2FAY8-F1
#
_entry.id   AF-A0A0R2FAY8-F1
#
_cell.length_a   1.000
_cell.length_b   1.000
_cell.length_c   1.000
_cell.angle_alpha   90.00
_cell.angle_beta   90.00
_cell.angle_gamma   90.00
#
_symmetry.space_group_name_H-M   'P 1'
#
loop_
_entity.id
_entity.type
_entity.pdbx_description
1 polymer ?
#
loop_
_entity_poly.entity_id
_entity_poly.type
_entity_poly.pdbx_seq_one_letter_code
_entity_poly.pdbx_strand_id
1 'polypeptide(L)'
;MAFAIGKYLAAGRAASGKSQEDTALLLGITPGTVAQWENGQIVPTLSQLGQLSRVLGAAPQALVGLKPKKKRLPLIGQRDQSKSVSWGATSDELRRLVLANLISLSASLTTEQAASLQPVLEQHYQLLIQGVTAVAYVVQTMSLGVSKAMRQAGIMFSPAQEADYMAIVRADYIRK
;
A
#
# COMPACT_ATOMS: atom_id res chain seq x y z
N MET A 1 -16.20 -5.04 -8.51
CA MET A 1 -15.10 -5.94 -8.96
C MET A 1 -13.97 -5.84 -7.96
N ALA A 2 -13.40 -6.97 -7.56
CA ALA A 2 -12.21 -7.00 -6.71
C ALA A 2 -11.02 -6.33 -7.41
N PHE A 3 -10.20 -5.62 -6.64
CA PHE A 3 -9.01 -4.96 -7.14
C PHE A 3 -7.94 -6.00 -7.51
N ALA A 4 -7.60 -6.08 -8.79
CA ALA A 4 -6.67 -7.09 -9.30
C ALA A 4 -5.21 -6.66 -9.08
N ILE A 5 -4.62 -7.05 -7.94
CA ILE A 5 -3.23 -6.74 -7.59
C ILE A 5 -2.21 -7.72 -8.22
N GLY A 6 -2.61 -8.96 -8.51
CA GLY A 6 -1.72 -10.06 -8.90
C GLY A 6 -0.76 -9.74 -10.04
N LYS A 7 -1.26 -9.15 -11.14
CA LYS A 7 -0.42 -8.76 -12.29
C LYS A 7 0.67 -7.75 -11.93
N TYR A 8 0.46 -6.92 -10.92
CA TYR A 8 1.46 -5.95 -10.45
C TYR A 8 2.48 -6.60 -9.51
N LEU A 9 2.08 -7.60 -8.73
CA LEU A 9 3.01 -8.44 -7.97
C LEU A 9 3.97 -9.16 -8.91
N ALA A 10 3.44 -9.78 -9.97
CA ALA A 10 4.23 -10.45 -11.00
C ALA A 10 5.22 -9.48 -11.67
N ALA A 11 4.74 -8.29 -12.06
CA ALA A 11 5.59 -7.27 -12.66
C ALA A 11 6.68 -6.76 -11.69
N GLY A 12 6.34 -6.53 -10.42
CA GLY A 12 7.28 -6.12 -9.39
C GLY A 12 8.35 -7.17 -9.12
N ARG A 13 7.95 -8.44 -9.04
CA ARG A 13 8.88 -9.57 -8.89
C ARG A 13 9.81 -9.70 -10.10
N ALA A 14 9.27 -9.69 -11.32
CA ALA A 14 10.07 -9.78 -12.54
C ALA A 14 11.10 -8.64 -12.64
N ALA A 15 10.70 -7.41 -12.28
CA ALA A 15 11.59 -6.26 -12.25
C ALA A 15 12.72 -6.38 -11.19
N SER A 16 12.51 -7.16 -10.14
CA SER A 16 13.55 -7.48 -9.14
C SER A 16 14.48 -8.63 -9.54
N GLY A 17 14.23 -9.28 -10.68
CA GLY A 17 15.03 -10.41 -11.18
C GLY A 17 14.87 -11.71 -10.39
N LYS A 18 13.85 -11.84 -9.53
CA LYS A 18 13.61 -13.04 -8.70
C LYS A 18 12.62 -14.00 -9.36
N SER A 19 12.86 -15.30 -9.26
CA SER A 19 11.87 -16.33 -9.65
C SER A 19 10.72 -16.44 -8.63
N GLN A 20 9.65 -17.16 -8.97
CA GLN A 20 8.57 -17.44 -8.02
C GLN A 20 9.09 -18.32 -6.87
N GLU A 21 10.01 -19.23 -7.19
CA GLU A 21 10.69 -20.14 -6.28
C GLU A 21 11.56 -19.37 -5.28
N ASP A 22 12.40 -18.45 -5.76
CA ASP A 22 13.25 -17.61 -4.89
C ASP A 22 12.40 -16.74 -3.97
N THR A 23 11.31 -16.18 -4.49
CA THR A 23 10.41 -15.31 -3.74
C THR A 23 9.69 -16.10 -2.65
N ALA A 24 9.22 -17.31 -2.97
CA ALA A 24 8.57 -18.19 -2.02
C ALA A 24 9.52 -18.64 -0.92
N LEU A 25 10.76 -19.00 -1.27
CA LEU A 25 11.81 -19.38 -0.33
C LEU A 25 12.10 -18.25 0.66
N LEU A 26 12.25 -17.01 0.16
CA LEU A 26 12.54 -15.83 0.99
C LEU A 26 11.36 -15.44 1.91
N LEU A 27 10.13 -15.79 1.54
CA LEU A 27 8.93 -15.56 2.34
C LEU A 27 8.55 -16.74 3.25
N GLY A 28 9.22 -17.89 3.12
CA GLY A 28 8.87 -19.11 3.85
C GLY A 28 7.51 -19.70 3.45
N ILE A 29 7.10 -19.55 2.18
CA ILE A 29 5.85 -20.07 1.63
C ILE A 29 6.12 -21.00 0.44
N THR A 30 5.06 -21.59 -0.13
CA THR A 30 5.21 -22.44 -1.32
C THR A 30 5.25 -21.61 -2.61
N PRO A 31 5.99 -22.03 -3.66
CA PRO A 31 5.95 -21.38 -4.97
C PRO A 31 4.53 -21.31 -5.56
N GLY A 32 3.72 -22.34 -5.29
CA GLY A 32 2.30 -22.37 -5.66
C GLY A 32 1.51 -21.20 -5.08
N THR A 33 1.78 -20.80 -3.83
CA THR A 33 1.15 -19.61 -3.22
C THR A 33 1.48 -18.33 -3.98
N VAL A 34 2.74 -18.15 -4.39
CA VAL A 34 3.16 -16.99 -5.21
C VAL A 34 2.46 -17.00 -6.56
N ALA A 35 2.39 -18.16 -7.23
CA ALA A 35 1.67 -18.29 -8.50
C ALA A 35 0.18 -17.95 -8.37
N GLN A 36 -0.48 -18.40 -7.29
CA GLN A 36 -1.88 -18.08 -7.03
C GLN A 36 -2.10 -16.58 -6.79
N TRP A 37 -1.16 -15.90 -6.09
CA TRP A 37 -1.20 -14.44 -5.93
C TRP A 37 -1.08 -13.72 -7.26
N GLU A 38 -0.11 -14.09 -8.09
CA GLU A 38 0.17 -13.44 -9.38
C GLU A 38 -0.97 -13.61 -10.37
N ASN A 39 -1.62 -14.77 -10.35
CA ASN A 39 -2.80 -15.08 -11.16
C ASN A 39 -4.11 -14.53 -10.59
N GLY A 40 -4.08 -13.90 -9.39
CA GLY A 40 -5.25 -13.31 -8.75
C GLY A 40 -6.26 -14.33 -8.22
N GLN A 41 -5.84 -15.58 -8.00
CA GLN A 41 -6.69 -16.65 -7.44
C GLN A 41 -6.92 -16.45 -5.95
N ILE A 42 -5.86 -16.03 -5.23
CA ILE A 42 -5.92 -15.57 -3.84
C ILE A 42 -5.13 -14.27 -3.71
N VAL A 43 -5.41 -13.51 -2.67
CA VAL A 43 -4.76 -12.21 -2.42
C VAL A 43 -3.88 -12.33 -1.17
N PRO A 44 -2.62 -11.85 -1.19
CA PRO A 44 -1.77 -11.83 0.00
C PRO A 44 -2.37 -10.95 1.11
N THR A 45 -2.04 -11.22 2.36
CA THR A 45 -2.36 -10.31 3.46
C THR A 45 -1.53 -9.02 3.37
N LEU A 46 -1.94 -7.98 4.08
CA LEU A 46 -1.18 -6.73 4.13
C LEU A 46 0.24 -6.96 4.68
N SER A 47 0.36 -7.82 5.70
CA SER A 47 1.66 -8.21 6.27
C SER A 47 2.55 -8.92 5.24
N GLN A 48 1.98 -9.85 4.47
CA GLN A 48 2.70 -10.55 3.40
C GLN A 48 3.14 -9.60 2.29
N LEU A 49 2.33 -8.59 1.95
CA LEU A 49 2.74 -7.54 1.00
C LEU A 49 3.89 -6.69 1.54
N GLY A 50 3.88 -6.36 2.83
CA GLY A 50 4.99 -5.66 3.48
C GLY A 50 6.28 -6.47 3.50
N GLN A 51 6.19 -7.79 3.71
CA GLN A 51 7.32 -8.70 3.59
C GLN A 51 7.81 -8.82 2.14
N LEU A 52 6.89 -8.96 1.18
CA LEU A 52 7.19 -9.05 -0.24
C LEU A 52 7.92 -7.80 -0.73
N SER A 53 7.47 -6.60 -0.34
CA SER A 53 8.15 -5.34 -0.68
C SER A 53 9.62 -5.34 -0.23
N ARG A 54 9.89 -5.81 0.99
CA ARG A 54 11.25 -5.94 1.54
C ARG A 54 12.09 -6.98 0.79
N VAL A 55 11.53 -8.17 0.56
CA VAL A 55 12.22 -9.28 -0.12
C VAL A 55 12.57 -8.93 -1.57
N LEU A 56 11.65 -8.29 -2.29
CA LEU A 56 11.87 -7.89 -3.68
C LEU A 56 12.73 -6.62 -3.81
N GLY A 57 12.96 -5.89 -2.71
CA GLY A 57 13.54 -4.53 -2.76
C GLY A 57 12.67 -3.55 -3.58
N ALA A 58 11.38 -3.86 -3.73
CA ALA A 58 10.46 -3.12 -4.57
C ALA A 58 9.66 -2.13 -3.72
N ALA A 59 9.56 -0.89 -4.20
CA ALA A 59 8.74 0.11 -3.54
C ALA A 59 7.26 -0.34 -3.52
N PRO A 60 6.50 -0.09 -2.44
CA PRO A 60 5.09 -0.48 -2.32
C PRO A 60 4.22 -0.04 -3.51
N GLN A 61 4.54 1.10 -4.13
CA GLN A 61 3.88 1.63 -5.31
C GLN A 61 3.96 0.66 -6.50
N ALA A 62 5.10 -0.02 -6.70
CA ALA A 62 5.28 -0.98 -7.78
C ALA A 62 4.34 -2.19 -7.62
N LEU A 63 4.12 -2.64 -6.38
CA LEU A 63 3.26 -3.79 -6.07
C LEU A 63 1.77 -3.54 -6.36
N VAL A 64 1.36 -2.28 -6.47
CA VAL A 64 -0.03 -1.87 -6.80
C VAL A 64 -0.14 -1.21 -8.18
N GLY A 65 0.94 -1.27 -8.98
CA GLY A 65 0.97 -0.74 -10.33
C GLY A 65 1.01 0.80 -10.43
N LEU A 66 1.40 1.49 -9.35
CA LEU A 66 1.70 2.91 -9.40
C LEU A 66 3.11 3.10 -9.96
N LYS A 67 3.20 3.83 -11.07
CA LYS A 67 4.50 4.21 -11.63
C LYS A 67 5.10 5.35 -10.82
N PRO A 68 6.39 5.31 -10.47
CA PRO A 68 7.03 6.44 -9.81
C PRO A 68 6.92 7.67 -10.71
N LYS A 69 6.39 8.78 -10.17
CA LYS A 69 6.44 10.06 -10.87
C LYS A 69 7.92 10.46 -10.95
N LYS A 70 8.52 10.40 -12.15
CA LYS A 70 9.86 10.94 -12.37
C LYS A 70 9.86 12.39 -11.87
N LYS A 71 10.68 12.72 -10.86
CA LYS A 71 10.91 14.12 -10.46
C LYS A 71 11.44 14.84 -11.70
N ARG A 72 10.60 15.63 -12.36
CA ARG A 72 11.08 16.60 -13.33
C ARG A 72 11.78 17.66 -12.51
N LEU A 73 13.10 17.78 -12.65
CA LEU A 73 13.80 18.94 -12.12
C LEU A 73 13.12 20.18 -12.71
N PRO A 74 12.71 21.16 -11.88
CA PRO A 74 12.17 22.40 -12.42
C PRO A 74 13.27 23.03 -13.27
N LEU A 75 13.03 23.13 -14.57
CA LEU A 75 13.87 23.95 -15.44
C LEU A 75 13.75 25.39 -14.94
N ILE A 76 14.86 25.98 -14.53
CA ILE A 76 14.94 27.37 -14.07
C ILE A 76 14.26 28.26 -15.12
N GLY A 77 13.23 29.01 -14.72
CA GLY A 77 12.47 29.90 -15.61
C GLY A 77 11.11 29.38 -16.07
N GLN A 78 10.77 28.11 -15.86
CA GLN A 78 9.38 27.65 -16.02
C GLN A 78 8.64 27.75 -14.69
N ARG A 79 7.53 28.52 -14.66
CA ARG A 79 6.51 28.34 -13.63
C ARG A 79 6.09 26.88 -13.66
N ASP A 80 6.30 26.18 -12.55
CA ASP A 80 5.83 24.81 -12.40
C ASP A 80 4.31 24.82 -12.58
N GLN A 81 3.85 24.38 -13.74
CA GLN A 81 2.44 24.13 -13.99
C GLN A 81 1.98 22.84 -13.28
N SER A 82 2.67 22.35 -12.24
CA SER A 82 2.14 21.33 -11.32
C SER A 82 0.90 21.77 -10.54
N LYS A 83 0.17 22.78 -11.00
CA LYS A 83 -1.29 22.81 -10.89
C LYS A 83 -1.88 21.60 -11.64
N SER A 84 -1.69 20.41 -11.09
CA SER A 84 -2.57 19.27 -11.33
C SER A 84 -2.19 18.15 -10.36
N VAL A 85 -2.55 18.29 -9.08
CA VAL A 85 -3.19 17.13 -8.45
C VAL A 85 -4.38 16.86 -9.37
N SER A 86 -4.32 15.75 -10.11
CA SER A 86 -5.33 15.38 -11.11
C SER A 86 -6.71 15.62 -10.50
N TRP A 87 -7.44 16.59 -11.03
CA TRP A 87 -8.82 16.95 -10.64
C TRP A 87 -9.82 15.85 -11.07
N GLY A 88 -9.36 14.61 -11.02
CA GLY A 88 -9.95 13.42 -11.60
C GLY A 88 -9.14 12.16 -11.25
N ALA A 89 -8.45 12.15 -10.09
CA ALA A 89 -7.87 10.92 -9.58
C ALA A 89 -8.98 9.87 -9.51
N THR A 90 -8.90 8.86 -10.37
CA THR A 90 -9.96 7.88 -10.47
C THR A 90 -10.08 7.14 -9.13
N SER A 91 -11.26 6.60 -8.82
CA SER A 91 -11.43 5.75 -7.63
C SER A 91 -10.38 4.63 -7.52
N ASP A 92 -9.83 4.18 -8.66
CA ASP A 92 -8.77 3.18 -8.71
C ASP A 92 -7.39 3.73 -8.37
N GLU A 93 -7.05 4.93 -8.84
CA GLU A 93 -5.79 5.60 -8.47
C GLU A 93 -5.72 5.90 -6.97
N LEU A 94 -6.82 6.41 -6.39
CA LEU A 94 -6.92 6.65 -4.94
C LEU A 94 -6.76 5.35 -4.16
N ARG A 95 -7.43 4.27 -4.60
CA ARG A 95 -7.29 2.95 -3.97
C ARG A 95 -5.84 2.48 -3.97
N ARG A 96 -5.15 2.59 -5.09
CA ARG A 96 -3.73 2.21 -5.20
C ARG A 96 -2.83 3.04 -4.29
N LEU A 97 -3.07 4.36 -4.21
CA LEU A 97 -2.30 5.24 -3.32
C LEU A 97 -2.48 4.81 -1.86
N VAL A 98 -3.71 4.55 -1.44
CA VAL A 98 -3.98 4.07 -0.07
C VAL A 98 -3.32 2.70 0.16
N LEU A 99 -3.44 1.76 -0.77
CA LEU A 99 -2.81 0.43 -0.66
C LEU A 99 -1.28 0.53 -0.56
N ALA A 100 -0.63 1.37 -1.37
CA ALA A 100 0.82 1.54 -1.33
C ALA A 100 1.29 2.08 0.03
N ASN A 101 0.62 3.09 0.57
CA ASN A 101 0.97 3.65 1.88
C ASN A 101 0.65 2.69 3.02
N LEU A 102 -0.41 1.89 2.92
CA LEU A 102 -0.71 0.83 3.90
C LEU A 102 0.39 -0.23 3.95
N ILE A 103 0.87 -0.66 2.77
CA ILE A 103 1.96 -1.63 2.67
C ILE A 103 3.24 -1.04 3.27
N SER A 104 3.57 0.22 2.95
CA SER A 104 4.72 0.95 3.51
C SER A 104 4.64 1.04 5.03
N LEU A 105 3.50 1.51 5.54
CA LEU A 105 3.25 1.65 6.97
C LEU A 105 3.39 0.30 7.68
N SER A 106 2.68 -0.74 7.21
CA SER A 106 2.73 -2.09 7.79
C SER A 106 4.14 -2.69 7.78
N ALA A 107 4.92 -2.47 6.71
CA ALA A 107 6.31 -2.94 6.63
C ALA A 107 7.26 -2.24 7.61
N SER A 108 6.92 -1.03 8.05
CA SER A 108 7.75 -0.19 8.94
C SER A 108 7.37 -0.29 10.42
N LEU A 109 6.29 -1.00 10.77
CA LEU A 109 5.85 -1.15 12.17
C LEU A 109 6.84 -2.00 12.97
N THR A 110 7.08 -1.59 14.21
CA THR A 110 7.75 -2.46 15.19
C THR A 110 6.84 -3.64 15.57
N THR A 111 7.40 -4.69 16.17
CA THR A 111 6.64 -5.85 16.64
C THR A 111 5.51 -5.46 17.60
N GLU A 112 5.79 -4.53 18.52
CA GLU A 112 4.82 -4.00 19.48
C GLU A 112 3.71 -3.21 18.79
N GLN A 113 4.06 -2.35 17.84
CA GLN A 113 3.09 -1.59 17.06
C GLN A 113 2.20 -2.52 16.21
N ALA A 114 2.80 -3.51 15.55
CA ALA A 114 2.10 -4.46 14.70
C ALA A 114 1.08 -5.28 15.48
N ALA A 115 1.38 -5.68 16.72
CA ALA A 115 0.44 -6.42 17.56
C ALA A 115 -0.90 -5.69 17.78
N SER A 116 -0.87 -4.35 17.83
CA SER A 116 -2.07 -3.54 18.07
C SER A 116 -2.68 -2.96 16.79
N LEU A 117 -1.86 -2.61 15.81
CA LEU A 117 -2.31 -1.90 14.61
C LEU A 117 -2.60 -2.81 13.43
N GLN A 118 -1.87 -3.93 13.28
CA GLN A 118 -2.02 -4.80 12.11
C GLN A 118 -3.46 -5.31 11.91
N PRO A 119 -4.23 -5.71 12.95
CA PRO A 119 -5.61 -6.14 12.75
C PRO A 119 -6.50 -5.06 12.13
N VAL A 120 -6.34 -3.81 12.57
CA VAL A 120 -7.09 -2.67 12.04
C VAL A 120 -6.69 -2.40 10.59
N LEU A 121 -5.39 -2.39 10.30
CA LEU A 121 -4.88 -2.14 8.94
C LEU A 121 -5.30 -3.26 7.97
N GLU A 122 -5.22 -4.53 8.39
CA GLU A 122 -5.62 -5.69 7.60
C GLU A 122 -7.10 -5.66 7.26
N GLN A 123 -7.96 -5.38 8.25
CA GLN A 123 -9.40 -5.26 8.01
C GLN A 123 -9.71 -4.22 6.90
N HIS A 124 -9.07 -3.05 6.96
CA HIS A 124 -9.33 -1.97 5.99
C HIS A 124 -8.65 -2.25 4.63
N TYR A 125 -7.51 -2.93 4.62
CA TYR A 125 -6.92 -3.49 3.42
C TYR A 125 -7.89 -4.42 2.68
N GLN A 126 -8.55 -5.34 3.38
CA GLN A 126 -9.52 -6.25 2.77
C GLN A 126 -10.70 -5.51 2.12
N LEU A 127 -11.20 -4.43 2.76
CA LEU A 127 -12.25 -3.58 2.16
C LEU A 127 -11.80 -2.92 0.85
N LEU A 128 -10.54 -2.47 0.78
CA LEU A 128 -9.97 -1.89 -0.45
C LEU A 128 -9.84 -2.94 -1.56
N ILE A 129 -9.40 -4.16 -1.22
CA ILE A 129 -9.27 -5.27 -2.16
C ILE A 129 -10.63 -5.70 -2.71
N GLN A 130 -11.66 -5.82 -1.88
CA GLN A 130 -13.00 -6.17 -2.32
C GLN A 130 -13.59 -5.13 -3.27
N GLY A 131 -13.22 -3.86 -3.09
CA GLY A 131 -13.55 -2.77 -4.02
C GLY A 131 -15.03 -2.36 -4.03
N VAL A 132 -15.82 -2.84 -3.08
CA VAL A 132 -17.26 -2.51 -2.92
C VAL A 132 -17.48 -1.26 -2.06
N THR A 133 -16.52 -0.91 -1.21
CA THR A 133 -16.58 0.24 -0.31
C THR A 133 -15.87 1.45 -0.91
N ALA A 134 -16.44 2.65 -0.75
CA ALA A 134 -15.80 3.89 -1.16
C ALA A 134 -14.49 4.11 -0.39
N VAL A 135 -13.42 4.46 -1.09
CA VAL A 135 -12.08 4.68 -0.49
C VAL A 135 -12.13 5.70 0.65
N ALA A 136 -12.88 6.80 0.46
CA ALA A 136 -13.14 7.82 1.47
C ALA A 136 -13.64 7.24 2.79
N TYR A 137 -14.69 6.41 2.71
CA TYR A 137 -15.28 5.76 3.88
C TYR A 137 -14.27 4.82 4.57
N VAL A 138 -13.54 4.01 3.79
CA VAL A 138 -12.50 3.12 4.35
C VAL A 138 -11.43 3.92 5.09
N VAL A 139 -10.95 5.03 4.51
CA VAL A 139 -9.93 5.89 5.14
C VAL A 139 -10.46 6.50 6.43
N GLN A 140 -11.71 7.00 6.44
CA GLN A 140 -12.33 7.58 7.62
C GLN A 140 -12.44 6.56 8.76
N THR A 141 -13.02 5.39 8.52
CA THR A 141 -13.18 4.36 9.56
C THR A 141 -11.84 3.80 10.03
N MET A 142 -10.87 3.67 9.12
CA MET A 142 -9.52 3.24 9.46
C MET A 142 -8.85 4.24 10.40
N SER A 143 -8.95 5.54 10.11
CA SER A 143 -8.33 6.58 10.93
C SER A 143 -8.82 6.57 12.38
N LEU A 144 -10.12 6.32 12.57
CA LEU A 144 -10.73 6.16 13.89
C LEU A 144 -10.22 4.90 14.59
N GLY A 145 -10.16 3.78 13.86
CA GLY A 145 -9.65 2.51 14.38
C GLY A 145 -8.18 2.60 14.81
N VAL A 146 -7.33 3.19 13.97
CA VAL A 146 -5.91 3.40 14.26
C VAL A 146 -5.74 4.33 15.46
N SER A 147 -6.46 5.46 15.49
CA SER A 147 -6.39 6.41 16.61
C SER A 147 -6.79 5.76 17.95
N LYS A 148 -7.84 4.91 17.93
CA LYS A 148 -8.28 4.14 19.09
C LYS A 148 -7.21 3.15 19.55
N ALA A 149 -6.67 2.35 18.62
CA ALA A 149 -5.64 1.36 18.92
C ALA A 149 -4.36 1.99 19.47
N MET A 150 -3.91 3.11 18.87
CA MET A 150 -2.74 3.86 19.35
C MET A 150 -2.95 4.37 20.78
N ARG A 151 -4.12 4.96 21.07
CA ARG A 151 -4.43 5.46 22.42
C ARG A 151 -4.45 4.34 23.46
N GLN A 152 -5.04 3.19 23.12
CA GLN A 152 -5.15 2.05 24.02
C GLN A 152 -3.80 1.41 24.35
N ALA A 153 -2.91 1.35 23.36
CA ALA A 153 -1.59 0.74 23.50
C ALA A 153 -0.47 1.73 23.87
N GLY A 154 -0.77 3.04 23.99
CA GLY A 154 0.25 4.05 24.23
C GLY A 154 1.26 4.22 23.09
N ILE A 155 0.89 3.83 21.87
CA ILE A 155 1.77 3.84 20.70
C ILE A 155 1.86 5.23 20.09
N MET A 156 3.06 5.62 19.68
CA MET A 156 3.32 6.77 18.83
C MET A 156 3.97 6.33 17.51
N PHE A 157 3.72 7.08 16.44
CA PHE A 157 4.39 6.88 15.17
C PHE A 157 5.73 7.60 15.12
N SER A 158 6.68 7.01 14.40
CA SER A 158 7.86 7.74 13.95
C SER A 158 7.49 8.77 12.87
N PRO A 159 8.35 9.77 12.58
CA PRO A 159 8.07 10.75 11.52
C PRO A 159 7.81 10.12 10.14
N ALA A 160 8.48 9.01 9.83
CA ALA A 160 8.27 8.29 8.58
C ALA A 160 6.91 7.57 8.54
N GLN A 161 6.54 6.91 9.64
CA GLN A 161 5.23 6.26 9.79
C GLN A 161 4.08 7.28 9.74
N GLU A 162 4.27 8.43 10.37
CA GLU A 162 3.31 9.53 10.34
C GLU A 162 3.13 10.08 8.91
N ALA A 163 4.21 10.20 8.13
CA ALA A 163 4.12 10.63 6.74
C ALA A 163 3.28 9.67 5.88
N ASP A 164 3.51 8.36 6.01
CA ASP A 164 2.72 7.33 5.31
C ASP A 164 1.25 7.35 5.75
N TYR A 165 1.00 7.44 7.06
CA TYR A 165 -0.35 7.53 7.61
C TYR A 165 -1.09 8.79 7.14
N MET A 166 -0.43 9.94 7.15
CA MET A 166 -1.01 11.20 6.67
C MET A 166 -1.26 11.19 5.16
N ALA A 167 -0.42 10.50 4.37
CA ALA A 167 -0.70 10.29 2.95
C ALA A 167 -1.98 9.48 2.71
N ILE A 168 -2.28 8.50 3.59
CA ILE A 168 -3.55 7.76 3.55
C ILE A 168 -4.72 8.68 3.91
N VAL A 169 -4.63 9.40 5.04
CA VAL A 169 -5.71 10.28 5.52
C VAL A 169 -6.02 11.37 4.49
N ARG A 170 -4.99 11.95 3.86
CA ARG A 170 -5.14 12.98 2.83
C ARG A 170 -5.77 12.47 1.53
N ALA A 171 -5.76 11.16 1.27
CA ALA A 171 -6.40 10.61 0.08
C ALA A 171 -7.92 10.88 0.04
N ASP A 172 -8.54 11.08 1.19
CA ASP A 172 -9.96 11.50 1.31
C ASP A 172 -10.18 12.96 0.85
N TYR A 173 -9.23 13.85 1.16
CA TYR A 173 -9.34 15.29 0.90
C TYR A 173 -9.13 15.66 -0.57
N ILE A 174 -8.66 14.74 -1.42
CA ILE A 174 -8.44 14.98 -2.85
C ILE A 174 -9.78 15.19 -3.61
N ARG A 175 -10.93 14.87 -3.00
CA ARG A 175 -12.27 15.02 -3.61
C ARG A 175 -13.01 16.33 -3.30
N LYS A 176 -12.45 17.25 -2.49
CA LYS A 176 -13.11 18.52 -2.13
C LYS A 176 -12.57 19.70 -2.93
#